data_AF-A0A5E4DIE7-F1
#
_entry.id   AF-A0A5E4DIE7-F1
#
_cell.length_a   1.000
_cell.length_b   1.000
_cell.length_c   1.000
_cell.angle_alpha   90.00
_cell.angle_beta   90.00
_cell.angle_gamma   90.00
#
_symmetry.space_group_name_H-M   'P 1'
#
loop_
_entity.id
_entity.type
_entity.pdbx_description
1 polymer ?
#
loop_
_entity_poly.entity_id
_entity_poly.type
_entity_poly.pdbx_seq_one_letter_code
_entity_poly.pdbx_strand_id
1 'polypeptide(L)'
;MTPSSLLLGACRTLVIFQLLACCLLPLGAQSQSQEFSLQMEPQDPVLPAGRSLLVNCSTSCPRPELITLETSLPKEVIDEDQGWTAFRLSNVTGDSKIICSAFCNGSQMTSNSSITVYRE
;
A
#
# COMPACT_ATOMS: atom_id res chain seq x y z
N MET A 1 38.27 -60.05 11.17
CA MET A 1 38.42 -58.91 10.23
C MET A 1 37.06 -58.63 9.62
N THR A 2 36.28 -57.76 10.25
CA THR A 2 34.96 -57.34 9.78
C THR A 2 35.14 -56.22 8.74
N PRO A 3 34.41 -56.24 7.61
CA PRO A 3 34.59 -55.24 6.57
C PRO A 3 33.94 -53.95 7.06
N SER A 4 34.79 -53.01 7.49
CA SER A 4 34.41 -51.67 7.94
C SER A 4 34.00 -50.75 6.77
N SER A 5 33.91 -51.29 5.55
CA SER A 5 33.67 -50.56 4.30
C SER A 5 32.19 -50.31 3.98
N LEU A 6 31.26 -51.04 4.60
CA LEU A 6 29.82 -50.90 4.31
C LEU A 6 29.14 -49.73 5.05
N LEU A 7 29.70 -49.29 6.18
CA LEU A 7 29.14 -48.18 6.98
C LEU A 7 29.48 -46.80 6.40
N LEU A 8 30.60 -46.67 5.68
CA LEU A 8 31.08 -45.40 5.13
C LEU A 8 30.33 -44.99 3.84
N GLY A 9 29.83 -45.96 3.07
CA GLY A 9 29.06 -45.73 1.85
C GLY A 9 27.64 -45.22 2.12
N ALA A 10 26.97 -45.76 3.14
CA ALA A 10 25.62 -45.36 3.53
C ALA A 10 25.56 -43.94 4.10
N CYS A 11 26.60 -43.53 4.86
CA CYS A 11 26.70 -42.18 5.40
C CYS A 11 26.92 -41.13 4.30
N ARG A 12 27.69 -41.47 3.24
CA ARG A 12 27.95 -40.54 2.12
C ARG A 12 26.74 -40.36 1.21
N THR A 13 25.98 -41.42 0.92
CA THR A 13 24.79 -41.33 0.06
C THR A 13 23.64 -40.57 0.74
N LEU A 14 23.46 -40.72 2.06
CA LEU A 14 22.49 -39.95 2.84
C LEU A 14 22.80 -38.44 2.85
N VAL A 15 24.08 -38.07 2.99
CA VAL A 15 24.50 -36.65 2.97
C VAL A 15 24.31 -36.03 1.59
N ILE A 16 24.61 -36.78 0.51
CA ILE A 16 24.41 -36.31 -0.87
C ILE A 16 22.92 -36.12 -1.16
N PHE A 17 22.05 -37.03 -0.70
CA PHE A 17 20.60 -36.91 -0.89
C PHE A 17 19.98 -35.75 -0.11
N GLN A 18 20.46 -35.47 1.12
CA GLN A 18 20.07 -34.30 1.92
C GLN A 18 20.51 -32.98 1.25
N LEU A 19 21.71 -32.92 0.66
CA LEU A 19 22.19 -31.75 -0.08
C LEU A 19 21.39 -31.51 -1.37
N LEU A 20 21.05 -32.57 -2.13
CA LEU A 20 20.23 -32.47 -3.33
C LEU A 20 18.79 -32.03 -3.04
N ALA A 21 18.19 -32.50 -1.94
CA ALA A 21 16.85 -32.07 -1.52
C ALA A 21 16.81 -30.58 -1.15
N CYS A 22 17.89 -30.04 -0.58
CA CYS A 22 17.99 -28.62 -0.22
C CYS A 22 18.09 -27.69 -1.45
N CYS A 23 18.58 -28.20 -2.59
CA CYS A 23 18.66 -27.45 -3.85
C CYS A 23 17.37 -27.49 -4.69
N LEU A 24 16.45 -28.42 -4.38
CA LEU A 24 15.16 -28.56 -5.08
C LEU A 24 14.01 -27.87 -4.36
N LEU A 25 14.21 -27.45 -3.11
CA LEU A 25 13.30 -26.51 -2.49
C LEU A 25 13.54 -25.16 -3.18
N PRO A 26 12.55 -24.60 -3.91
CA PRO A 26 12.66 -23.21 -4.27
C PRO A 26 12.83 -22.46 -2.95
N LEU A 27 13.99 -21.82 -2.78
CA LEU A 27 14.15 -20.74 -1.82
C LEU A 27 13.27 -19.61 -2.36
N GLY A 28 11.95 -19.82 -2.24
CA GLY A 28 10.98 -18.79 -2.41
C GLY A 28 11.34 -17.78 -1.34
N ALA A 29 12.13 -16.78 -1.74
CA ALA A 29 12.10 -15.52 -1.07
C ALA A 29 10.62 -15.17 -1.02
N GLN A 30 9.99 -15.45 0.13
CA GLN A 30 8.75 -14.81 0.46
C GLN A 30 9.14 -13.35 0.64
N SER A 31 9.27 -12.62 -0.47
CA SER A 31 8.93 -11.22 -0.46
C SER A 31 7.44 -11.23 -0.13
N GLN A 32 7.11 -11.27 1.16
CA GLN A 32 5.81 -10.79 1.61
C GLN A 32 5.80 -9.33 1.14
N SER A 33 5.22 -9.08 -0.03
CA SER A 33 4.86 -7.72 -0.41
C SER A 33 3.83 -7.32 0.63
N GLN A 34 4.28 -6.63 1.67
CA GLN A 34 3.37 -6.06 2.63
C GLN A 34 2.60 -4.97 1.88
N GLU A 35 1.39 -5.31 1.44
CA GLU A 35 0.49 -4.40 0.74
C GLU A 35 0.03 -3.34 1.76
N PHE A 36 0.56 -2.13 1.62
CA PHE A 36 0.07 -0.98 2.37
C PHE A 36 -1.14 -0.38 1.66
N SER A 37 -2.04 0.20 2.45
CA SER A 37 -3.27 0.80 1.94
C SER A 37 -3.23 2.32 2.10
N LEU A 38 -3.85 3.02 1.15
CA LEU A 38 -4.20 4.43 1.22
C LEU A 38 -5.72 4.54 1.24
N GLN A 39 -6.25 5.30 2.18
CA GLN A 39 -7.68 5.52 2.40
C GLN A 39 -7.96 7.01 2.30
N MET A 40 -9.17 7.33 1.85
CA MET A 40 -9.66 8.70 1.78
C MET A 40 -10.97 8.79 2.55
N GLU A 41 -11.12 9.81 3.40
CA GLU A 41 -12.34 10.07 4.16
C GLU A 41 -12.79 11.52 3.95
N PRO A 42 -14.06 11.79 3.60
CA PRO A 42 -15.11 10.82 3.29
C PRO A 42 -14.97 10.18 1.89
N GLN A 43 -15.42 8.94 1.76
CA GLN A 43 -15.64 8.28 0.47
C GLN A 43 -16.96 8.75 -0.17
N ASP A 44 -16.91 9.07 -1.47
CA ASP A 44 -18.03 9.49 -2.31
C ASP A 44 -19.01 10.49 -1.64
N PRO A 45 -18.52 11.66 -1.17
CA PRO A 45 -19.36 12.60 -0.42
C PRO A 45 -20.39 13.30 -1.29
N VAL A 46 -21.57 13.54 -0.68
CA VAL A 46 -22.67 14.30 -1.29
C VAL A 46 -22.87 15.61 -0.51
N LEU A 47 -22.84 16.76 -1.19
CA LEU A 47 -22.94 18.07 -0.55
C LEU A 47 -23.62 19.13 -1.45
N PRO A 48 -24.20 20.20 -0.89
CA PRO A 48 -24.81 21.25 -1.70
C PRO A 48 -23.75 22.11 -2.40
N ALA A 49 -24.13 22.68 -3.54
CA ALA A 49 -23.25 23.53 -4.34
C ALA A 49 -22.71 24.74 -3.55
N GLY A 50 -21.43 25.04 -3.76
CA GLY A 50 -20.71 26.16 -3.16
C GLY A 50 -20.18 25.89 -1.75
N ARG A 51 -20.42 24.70 -1.17
CA ARG A 51 -19.83 24.32 0.12
C ARG A 51 -18.36 23.94 0.00
N SER A 52 -17.70 23.90 1.15
CA SER A 52 -16.35 23.36 1.28
C SER A 52 -16.42 21.93 1.80
N LEU A 53 -15.43 21.12 1.44
CA LEU A 53 -15.31 19.72 1.85
C LEU A 53 -13.95 19.50 2.52
N LEU A 54 -13.93 18.83 3.66
CA LEU A 54 -12.71 18.34 4.28
C LEU A 54 -12.45 16.91 3.80
N VAL A 55 -11.23 16.63 3.38
CA VAL A 55 -10.79 15.32 2.90
C VAL A 55 -9.54 14.92 3.66
N ASN A 56 -9.51 13.72 4.22
CA ASN A 56 -8.35 13.14 4.88
C ASN A 56 -7.82 11.97 4.05
N CYS A 57 -6.58 12.09 3.57
CA CYS A 57 -5.85 10.99 2.97
C CYS A 57 -5.00 10.33 4.07
N SER A 58 -5.25 9.06 4.39
CA SER A 58 -4.53 8.33 5.45
C SER A 58 -4.00 6.99 4.97
N THR A 59 -2.85 6.54 5.48
CA THR A 59 -2.21 5.31 5.03
C THR A 59 -1.71 4.44 6.18
N SER A 60 -1.72 3.13 5.95
CA SER A 60 -1.10 2.14 6.83
C SER A 60 0.41 1.98 6.61
N CYS A 61 1.00 2.69 5.64
CA CYS A 61 2.44 2.72 5.42
C CYS A 61 3.16 3.39 6.62
N PRO A 62 4.15 2.75 7.26
CA PRO A 62 4.86 3.33 8.41
C PRO A 62 5.70 4.56 8.08
N ARG A 63 6.18 4.68 6.83
CA ARG A 63 6.99 5.81 6.36
C ARG A 63 6.54 6.19 4.95
N PRO A 64 5.37 6.81 4.81
CA PRO A 64 4.90 7.24 3.51
C PRO A 64 5.64 8.50 3.09
N GLU A 65 5.73 8.69 1.79
CA GLU A 65 6.29 9.88 1.16
C GLU A 65 5.20 10.53 0.31
N LEU A 66 5.11 11.86 0.34
CA LEU A 66 4.25 12.65 -0.54
C LEU A 66 2.77 12.23 -0.51
N ILE A 67 2.12 12.27 0.65
CA ILE A 67 0.66 12.16 0.72
C ILE A 67 0.06 13.43 0.08
N THR A 68 -0.62 13.27 -1.05
CA THR A 68 -1.21 14.39 -1.80
C THR A 68 -2.64 14.10 -2.25
N LEU A 69 -3.42 15.17 -2.45
CA LEU A 69 -4.76 15.12 -3.03
C LEU A 69 -4.77 15.72 -4.43
N GLU A 70 -4.92 14.90 -5.46
CA GLU A 70 -5.04 15.31 -6.86
C GLU A 70 -6.50 15.68 -7.18
N THR A 71 -6.73 16.92 -7.61
CA THR A 71 -8.05 17.44 -7.97
C THR A 71 -7.91 18.71 -8.82
N SER A 72 -8.95 19.04 -9.59
CA SER A 72 -9.11 20.33 -10.26
C SER A 72 -9.69 21.43 -9.36
N LEU A 73 -10.18 21.07 -8.17
CA LEU A 73 -10.79 22.01 -7.23
C LEU A 73 -9.72 22.81 -6.47
N PRO A 74 -10.00 24.06 -6.07
CA PRO A 74 -9.14 24.80 -5.15
C PRO A 74 -8.96 24.01 -3.84
N LYS A 75 -7.71 23.74 -3.46
CA LYS A 75 -7.37 22.98 -2.26
C LYS A 75 -6.33 23.71 -1.40
N GLU A 76 -6.35 23.40 -0.12
CA GLU A 76 -5.30 23.78 0.82
C GLU A 76 -5.07 22.66 1.84
N VAL A 77 -3.83 22.49 2.28
CA VAL A 77 -3.49 21.60 3.40
C VAL A 77 -3.89 22.31 4.69
N ILE A 78 -4.63 21.63 5.55
CA ILE A 78 -5.07 22.19 6.83
C ILE A 78 -4.37 21.57 8.02
N ASP A 79 -3.93 20.31 7.89
CA ASP A 79 -3.22 19.59 8.93
C ASP A 79 -2.51 18.37 8.31
N GLU A 80 -1.42 17.92 8.92
CA GLU A 80 -0.62 16.79 8.46
C GLU A 80 0.14 16.11 9.59
N ASP A 81 0.31 14.80 9.45
CA ASP A 81 1.16 13.97 10.30
C ASP A 81 1.78 12.84 9.45
N GLN A 82 2.66 12.04 10.03
CA GLN A 82 3.41 10.99 9.33
C GLN A 82 2.54 10.02 8.53
N GLY A 83 1.31 9.73 8.98
CA GLY A 83 0.42 8.74 8.35
C GLY A 83 -0.73 9.33 7.56
N TRP A 84 -0.93 10.65 7.56
CA TRP A 84 -2.11 11.26 6.96
C TRP A 84 -1.94 12.75 6.66
N THR A 85 -2.74 13.24 5.72
CA THR A 85 -2.82 14.67 5.39
C THR A 85 -4.27 15.05 5.18
N ALA A 86 -4.71 16.12 5.84
CA ALA A 86 -6.03 16.69 5.68
C ALA A 86 -6.00 17.90 4.75
N PHE A 87 -6.97 17.95 3.85
CA PHE A 87 -7.16 18.98 2.85
C PHE A 87 -8.53 19.61 2.99
N ARG A 88 -8.62 20.91 2.72
CA ARG A 88 -9.89 21.61 2.51
C ARG A 88 -10.05 21.92 1.03
N LEU A 89 -11.11 21.39 0.42
CA LEU A 89 -11.57 21.75 -0.91
C LEU A 89 -12.59 22.87 -0.78
N SER A 90 -12.33 24.01 -1.42
CA SER A 90 -13.17 25.21 -1.30
C SER A 90 -14.03 25.43 -2.55
N ASN A 91 -15.23 25.99 -2.35
CA ASN A 91 -16.14 26.38 -3.42
C ASN A 91 -16.48 25.23 -4.39
N VAL A 92 -16.95 24.10 -3.86
CA VAL A 92 -17.30 22.92 -4.65
C VAL A 92 -18.68 23.12 -5.29
N THR A 93 -18.73 23.47 -6.57
CA THR A 93 -19.97 23.86 -7.27
C THR A 93 -20.56 22.80 -8.19
N GLY A 94 -19.85 21.69 -8.42
CA GLY A 94 -20.29 20.60 -9.28
C GLY A 94 -19.56 19.30 -8.97
N ASP A 95 -20.05 18.21 -9.55
CA ASP A 95 -19.46 16.88 -9.41
C ASP A 95 -17.99 16.88 -9.82
N SER A 96 -17.16 16.16 -9.07
CA SER A 96 -15.72 16.13 -9.30
C SER A 96 -15.11 14.82 -8.83
N LYS A 97 -14.07 14.36 -9.52
CA LYS A 97 -13.26 13.22 -9.10
C LYS A 97 -12.03 13.71 -8.36
N ILE A 98 -11.70 13.06 -7.27
CA ILE A 98 -10.53 13.36 -6.45
C ILE A 98 -9.74 12.07 -6.20
N ILE A 99 -8.41 12.20 -6.13
CA ILE A 99 -7.51 11.07 -5.96
C ILE A 99 -6.51 11.40 -4.85
N CYS A 100 -6.48 10.62 -3.78
CA CYS A 100 -5.34 10.64 -2.87
C CYS A 100 -4.23 9.79 -3.49
N SER A 101 -3.00 10.28 -3.46
CA SER A 101 -1.81 9.52 -3.82
C SER A 101 -0.75 9.61 -2.72
N ALA A 102 0.03 8.55 -2.56
CA ALA A 102 1.16 8.50 -1.65
C ALA A 102 2.18 7.50 -2.18
N PHE A 103 3.45 7.64 -1.80
CA PHE A 103 4.48 6.64 -2.05
C PHE A 103 4.78 5.87 -0.77
N CYS A 104 4.98 4.57 -0.90
CA CYS A 104 5.46 3.72 0.18
C CYS A 104 6.56 2.82 -0.37
N ASN A 105 7.77 2.94 0.19
CA ASN A 105 8.94 2.17 -0.25
C ASN A 105 9.16 2.25 -1.79
N GLY A 106 8.98 3.44 -2.37
CA GLY A 106 9.11 3.70 -3.80
C GLY A 106 7.92 3.25 -4.67
N SER A 107 6.92 2.56 -4.11
CA SER A 107 5.69 2.17 -4.81
C SER A 107 4.59 3.20 -4.61
N GLN A 108 3.90 3.59 -5.69
CA GLN A 108 2.76 4.51 -5.60
C GLN A 108 1.49 3.78 -5.17
N MET A 109 0.78 4.36 -4.20
CA MET A 109 -0.55 3.94 -3.75
C MET A 109 -1.55 5.05 -4.10
N THR A 110 -2.77 4.67 -4.49
CA THR A 110 -3.83 5.62 -4.82
C THR A 110 -5.16 5.21 -4.20
N SER A 111 -6.01 6.21 -3.91
CA SER A 111 -7.39 6.04 -3.46
C SER A 111 -8.26 7.07 -4.17
N ASN A 112 -9.38 6.65 -4.76
CA ASN A 112 -10.24 7.50 -5.59
C ASN A 112 -11.56 7.75 -4.86
N SER A 113 -12.17 8.91 -5.08
CA SER A 113 -13.51 9.27 -4.59
C SER A 113 -14.21 10.20 -5.58
N SER A 114 -15.54 10.12 -5.65
CA SER A 114 -16.38 10.97 -6.48
C SER A 114 -17.25 11.88 -5.61
N ILE A 115 -17.03 13.18 -5.71
CA ILE A 115 -17.89 14.16 -5.04
C ILE A 115 -19.15 14.35 -5.89
N THR A 116 -20.33 14.24 -5.26
CA THR A 116 -21.62 14.56 -5.89
C THR A 116 -22.20 15.85 -5.30
N VAL A 117 -22.59 16.77 -6.17
CA VAL A 117 -23.11 18.07 -5.77
C VAL A 117 -24.58 18.18 -6.17
N TYR A 118 -25.43 18.54 -5.20
CA TYR A 118 -26.83 18.85 -5.48
C TYR A 118 -27.11 20.35 -5.39
N ARG A 119 -28.19 20.76 -6.06
CA ARG A 119 -28.77 22.10 -5.96
C ARG A 119 -30.13 21.97 -5.29
N GLU A 120 -30.43 22.91 -4.39
CA GLU A 120 -31.77 23.09 -3.83
C GLU A 120 -32.68 23.79 -4.85
#